data_AF-A0A1F9UQ38-F1
#
_entry.id   AF-A0A1F9UQ38-F1
#
_cell.length_a   1.000
_cell.length_b   1.000
_cell.length_c   1.000
_cell.angle_alpha   90.00
_cell.angle_beta   90.00
_cell.angle_gamma   90.00
#
_symmetry.space_group_name_H-M   'P 1'
#
loop_
_entity.id
_entity.type
_entity.pdbx_description
1 polymer ?
#
loop_
_entity_poly.entity_id
_entity_poly.type
_entity_poly.pdbx_seq_one_letter_code
_entity_poly.pdbx_strand_id
1 'polypeptide(L)'
;MRTWACLAATFLTAACAGPRPCTQSLCPANLAGGSSATAATYEVRGWSGTVTISPDVPKPPVPSDSEVSVLTGEAEFTNGQTTLRAGAGTSFRYSVSTRAVSEIEVSSGSVTILTSSAAIPTTVLPGAPYTLPRAR
;
A
#
# COMPACT_ATOMS: atom_id res chain seq x y z
N MET A 1 34.75 -46.64 -13.02
CA MET A 1 33.29 -46.53 -13.26
C MET A 1 32.77 -45.44 -12.34
N ARG A 2 32.41 -44.27 -12.89
CA ARG A 2 32.06 -43.07 -12.11
C ARG A 2 30.89 -42.40 -12.83
N THR A 3 29.68 -42.78 -12.46
CA THR A 3 28.44 -42.16 -12.94
C THR A 3 28.00 -41.13 -11.91
N TRP A 4 28.31 -39.87 -12.17
CA TRP A 4 27.74 -38.74 -11.43
C TRP A 4 26.39 -38.41 -12.09
N ALA A 5 25.30 -38.78 -11.43
CA ALA A 5 23.96 -38.37 -11.83
C ALA A 5 23.74 -36.92 -11.41
N CYS A 6 23.61 -36.04 -12.41
CA CYS A 6 22.97 -34.74 -12.26
C CYS A 6 21.53 -34.96 -11.79
N LEU A 7 21.15 -34.37 -10.65
CA LEU A 7 19.75 -34.22 -10.28
C LEU A 7 19.46 -32.74 -10.10
N ALA A 8 18.73 -32.24 -11.08
CA ALA A 8 18.23 -30.89 -11.19
C ALA A 8 17.29 -30.58 -10.01
N ALA A 9 17.63 -29.55 -9.23
CA ALA A 9 16.67 -28.85 -8.39
C ALA A 9 16.16 -27.65 -9.19
N THR A 10 15.08 -27.86 -9.93
CA THR A 10 14.26 -26.80 -10.53
C THR A 10 13.02 -26.62 -9.65
N PHE A 11 12.48 -25.40 -9.67
CA PHE A 11 11.20 -24.96 -9.08
C PHE A 11 11.23 -24.51 -7.61
N LEU A 12 11.65 -23.27 -7.41
CA LEU A 12 10.82 -22.25 -6.77
C LEU A 12 11.13 -20.94 -7.50
N THR A 13 10.65 -20.85 -8.75
CA THR A 13 10.32 -19.54 -9.28
C THR A 13 9.33 -18.96 -8.29
N ALA A 14 9.80 -18.07 -7.42
CA ALA A 14 8.97 -17.02 -6.87
C ALA A 14 8.32 -16.39 -8.09
N ALA A 15 7.10 -16.83 -8.38
CA ALA A 15 6.19 -16.07 -9.18
C ALA A 15 5.97 -14.81 -8.34
N CYS A 16 6.87 -13.83 -8.51
CA CYS A 16 6.46 -12.47 -8.71
C CYS A 16 5.37 -12.56 -9.77
N ALA A 17 4.14 -12.81 -9.32
CA ALA A 17 2.95 -12.44 -10.03
C ALA A 17 3.29 -11.05 -10.56
N GLY A 18 3.46 -10.96 -11.88
CA GLY A 18 4.07 -9.79 -12.50
C GLY A 18 3.43 -8.54 -11.92
N PRO A 19 4.20 -7.46 -11.68
CA PRO A 19 3.67 -6.27 -11.04
C PRO A 19 2.48 -5.82 -11.88
N ARG A 20 1.25 -6.09 -11.41
CA ARG A 20 0.12 -5.27 -11.80
C ARG A 20 0.63 -3.87 -11.54
N PRO A 21 0.66 -2.99 -12.54
CA PRO A 21 1.24 -1.68 -12.32
C PRO A 21 0.55 -1.09 -11.10
N CYS A 22 1.33 -0.71 -10.08
CA CYS A 22 0.86 -0.05 -8.85
C CYS A 22 0.15 1.30 -9.15
N THR A 23 -0.24 1.55 -10.40
CA THR A 23 -1.05 2.65 -10.87
C THR A 23 -2.53 2.42 -10.55
N GLN A 24 -2.99 1.17 -10.38
CA GLN A 24 -4.40 0.86 -10.05
C GLN A 24 -4.60 0.33 -8.63
N SER A 25 -3.53 0.11 -7.88
CA SER A 25 -3.57 -0.40 -6.51
C SER A 25 -2.64 0.40 -5.61
N LEU A 26 -2.97 0.50 -4.32
CA LEU A 26 -2.06 1.06 -3.33
C LEU A 26 -1.10 -0.04 -2.87
N CYS A 27 0.19 0.17 -3.09
CA CYS A 27 1.23 -0.80 -2.78
C CYS A 27 1.83 -0.48 -1.39
N PRO A 28 1.78 -1.39 -0.40
CA PRO A 28 2.39 -1.13 0.90
C PRO A 28 3.92 -1.03 0.74
N ALA A 29 4.50 0.12 1.11
CA ALA A 29 5.93 0.39 0.93
C ALA A 29 6.71 0.16 2.22
N ASN A 30 6.21 0.69 3.34
CA ASN A 30 6.83 0.50 4.64
C ASN A 30 5.77 0.34 5.73
N LEU A 31 5.95 -0.71 6.54
CA LEU A 31 5.17 -0.97 7.75
C LEU A 31 6.08 -1.19 8.96
N ALA A 32 7.39 -1.23 8.73
CA ALA A 32 8.38 -1.34 9.77
C ALA A 32 8.70 0.08 10.20
N GLY A 33 8.08 0.50 11.32
CA GLY A 33 8.34 1.74 12.06
C GLY A 33 9.35 2.69 11.42
N GLY A 34 8.91 3.47 10.44
CA GLY A 34 9.70 4.57 9.91
C GLY A 34 9.84 5.60 11.02
N SER A 35 11.02 5.70 11.65
CA SER A 35 11.33 6.60 12.80
C SER A 35 10.49 6.45 14.08
N SER A 36 9.36 5.74 14.04
CA SER A 36 8.49 5.44 15.17
C SER A 36 8.68 3.99 15.60
N ALA A 37 9.03 3.75 16.85
CA ALA A 37 9.46 2.45 17.40
C ALA A 37 8.38 1.33 17.42
N THR A 38 7.30 1.47 16.66
CA THR A 38 6.17 0.52 16.65
C THR A 38 5.87 0.08 15.23
N ALA A 39 5.93 -1.23 14.98
CA ALA A 39 5.56 -1.80 13.70
C ALA A 39 4.07 -1.58 13.42
N ALA A 40 3.76 -1.24 12.17
CA ALA A 40 2.43 -0.85 11.77
C ALA A 40 1.57 -2.05 11.38
N THR A 41 0.34 -2.06 11.89
CA THR A 41 -0.71 -2.99 11.48
C THR A 41 -1.86 -2.17 10.91
N TYR A 42 -2.41 -2.61 9.79
CA TYR A 42 -3.58 -1.97 9.18
C TYR A 42 -4.57 -3.01 8.71
N GLU A 43 -5.83 -2.60 8.61
CA GLU A 43 -6.94 -3.40 8.14
C GLU A 43 -7.39 -2.88 6.78
N VAL A 44 -7.66 -3.79 5.85
CA VAL A 44 -8.21 -3.49 4.54
C VAL A 44 -9.59 -4.12 4.47
N ARG A 45 -10.62 -3.31 4.32
CA ARG A 45 -11.99 -3.74 4.08
C ARG A 45 -12.34 -3.50 2.63
N GLY A 46 -12.58 -4.56 1.88
CA GLY A 46 -13.04 -4.50 0.51
C GLY A 46 -14.26 -5.39 0.30
N TRP A 47 -14.64 -5.55 -0.97
CA TRP A 47 -15.80 -6.33 -1.38
C TRP A 47 -15.66 -7.83 -1.03
N SER A 48 -14.43 -8.34 -1.01
CA SER A 48 -14.11 -9.74 -0.67
C SER A 48 -14.03 -10.00 0.84
N GLY A 49 -14.27 -8.98 1.67
CA GLY A 49 -14.18 -9.05 3.12
C GLY A 49 -13.03 -8.22 3.69
N THR A 50 -12.67 -8.57 4.91
CA THR A 50 -11.71 -7.82 5.74
C THR A 50 -10.41 -8.62 5.89
N VAL A 51 -9.28 -7.97 5.69
CA VAL A 51 -7.94 -8.55 5.92
C VAL A 51 -7.13 -7.63 6.82
N THR A 52 -6.58 -8.17 7.90
CA THR A 52 -5.60 -7.47 8.73
C THR A 52 -4.19 -7.81 8.27
N ILE A 53 -3.39 -6.78 8.02
CA ILE A 53 -2.01 -6.89 7.54
C ILE A 53 -1.07 -6.44 8.64
N SER A 54 -0.35 -7.42 9.18
CA SER A 54 0.71 -7.26 10.17
C SER A 54 2.08 -7.09 9.48
N PRO A 55 3.10 -6.57 10.18
CA PRO A 55 4.44 -6.38 9.60
C PRO A 55 5.11 -7.68 9.13
N ASP A 56 4.77 -8.81 9.77
CA ASP A 56 5.41 -10.13 9.55
C ASP A 56 4.80 -10.95 8.40
N VAL A 57 3.70 -10.47 7.79
CA VAL A 57 3.05 -11.17 6.68
C VAL A 57 3.39 -10.52 5.33
N PRO A 58 3.31 -11.27 4.22
CA PRO A 58 3.36 -10.68 2.89
C PRO A 58 2.33 -9.55 2.76
N LYS A 59 2.74 -8.43 2.17
CA LYS A 59 1.95 -7.19 2.11
C LYS A 59 1.27 -7.09 0.74
N PRO A 60 0.05 -7.63 0.56
CA PRO A 60 -0.63 -7.57 -0.72
C PRO A 60 -0.96 -6.12 -1.09
N PRO A 61 -1.03 -5.78 -2.39
CA PRO A 61 -1.57 -4.51 -2.83
C PRO A 61 -3.02 -4.32 -2.37
N VAL A 62 -3.36 -3.11 -1.94
CA VAL A 62 -4.72 -2.71 -1.58
C VAL A 62 -5.49 -2.42 -2.89
N PRO A 63 -6.61 -3.13 -3.14
CA PRO A 63 -7.40 -2.93 -4.35
C PRO A 63 -8.18 -1.60 -4.30
N SER A 64 -8.58 -1.10 -5.47
CA SER A 64 -9.54 0.01 -5.57
C SER A 64 -10.83 -0.31 -4.80
N ASP A 65 -11.49 0.74 -4.32
CA ASP A 65 -12.75 0.68 -3.58
C ASP A 65 -12.63 -0.09 -2.26
N SER A 66 -11.45 0.00 -1.65
CA SER A 66 -11.18 -0.52 -0.31
C SER A 66 -11.10 0.60 0.71
N GLU A 67 -11.60 0.34 1.90
CA GLU A 67 -11.31 1.13 3.09
C GLU A 67 -10.05 0.57 3.76
N VAL A 68 -9.17 1.48 4.20
CA VAL A 68 -7.94 1.17 4.92
C VAL A 68 -8.00 1.84 6.28
N SER A 69 -7.82 1.07 7.34
CA SER A 69 -7.77 1.58 8.72
C SER A 69 -6.44 1.20 9.35
N VAL A 70 -5.62 2.19 9.72
CA VAL A 70 -4.34 1.95 10.39
C VAL A 70 -4.58 1.77 11.88
N LEU A 71 -4.28 0.58 12.38
CA LEU A 71 -4.57 0.17 13.76
C LEU A 71 -3.43 0.54 14.70
N THR A 72 -2.18 0.31 14.27
CA THR A 72 -0.98 0.59 15.06
C THR A 72 0.12 1.17 14.18
N GLY A 73 1.07 1.88 14.79
CA GLY A 73 2.25 2.42 14.10
C GLY A 73 1.92 3.45 13.02
N GLU A 74 2.80 3.53 12.02
CA GLU A 74 2.63 4.36 10.82
C GLU A 74 2.81 3.49 9.58
N ALA A 75 1.79 3.47 8.71
CA ALA A 75 1.78 2.73 7.47
C ALA A 75 2.08 3.65 6.29
N GLU A 76 3.00 3.22 5.41
CA GLU A 76 3.30 3.88 4.15
C GLU A 76 2.77 3.07 2.96
N PHE A 77 2.04 3.74 2.07
CA PHE A 77 1.52 3.18 0.83
C PHE A 77 2.04 3.97 -0.36
N THR A 78 2.23 3.34 -1.51
CA THR A 78 2.64 3.98 -2.75
C THR A 78 1.62 3.79 -3.85
N ASN A 79 1.40 4.85 -4.63
CA ASN A 79 0.66 4.82 -5.89
C ASN A 79 1.51 5.54 -6.94
N GLY A 80 2.23 4.78 -7.76
CA GLY A 80 3.23 5.33 -8.69
C GLY A 80 4.33 6.11 -7.97
N GLN A 81 4.40 7.43 -8.17
CA GLN A 81 5.39 8.34 -7.58
C GLN A 81 4.90 9.05 -6.29
N THR A 82 3.71 8.69 -5.84
CA THR A 82 3.08 9.28 -4.66
C THR A 82 3.17 8.29 -3.51
N THR A 83 3.67 8.74 -2.35
CA THR A 83 3.69 8.01 -1.09
C THR A 83 2.67 8.62 -0.14
N LEU A 84 1.82 7.78 0.44
CA LEU A 84 0.83 8.14 1.45
C LEU A 84 1.33 7.60 2.79
N ARG A 85 1.35 8.45 3.81
CA ARG A 85 1.66 8.08 5.19
C ARG A 85 0.43 8.27 6.06
N ALA A 86 0.07 7.22 6.79
CA ALA A 86 -1.08 7.22 7.69
C ALA A 86 -0.67 6.63 9.04
N GLY A 87 -0.90 7.38 10.12
CA GLY A 87 -0.66 6.94 11.48
C GLY A 87 -1.83 6.14 12.07
N ALA A 88 -1.61 5.50 13.21
CA ALA A 88 -2.64 4.81 13.96
C ALA A 88 -3.88 5.70 14.22
N GLY A 89 -5.07 5.14 14.01
CA GLY A 89 -6.35 5.86 14.11
C GLY A 89 -6.80 6.54 12.82
N THR A 90 -5.95 6.59 11.78
CA THR A 90 -6.35 7.06 10.45
C THR A 90 -7.15 5.99 9.71
N SER A 91 -8.30 6.37 9.16
CA SER A 91 -9.08 5.55 8.22
C SER A 91 -9.34 6.33 6.94
N PHE A 92 -9.16 5.71 5.78
CA PHE A 92 -9.42 6.32 4.49
C PHE A 92 -9.92 5.30 3.46
N ARG A 93 -10.78 5.74 2.55
CA ARG A 93 -11.17 4.97 1.37
C ARG A 93 -10.22 5.29 0.22
N TYR A 94 -9.73 4.26 -0.47
CA TYR A 94 -9.00 4.38 -1.72
C TYR A 94 -9.88 3.97 -2.89
N SER A 95 -9.92 4.79 -3.94
CA SER A 95 -10.69 4.48 -5.15
C SER A 95 -9.91 4.90 -6.40
N VAL A 96 -10.16 4.20 -7.50
CA VAL A 96 -9.61 4.51 -8.82
C VAL A 96 -10.78 4.66 -9.78
N SER A 97 -10.96 5.86 -10.33
CA SER A 97 -12.02 6.10 -11.30
C SER A 97 -11.76 5.35 -12.61
N THR A 98 -12.80 5.26 -13.45
CA THR A 98 -12.73 4.65 -14.80
C THR A 98 -11.70 5.33 -15.72
N ARG A 99 -11.23 6.54 -15.38
CA ARG A 99 -10.17 7.27 -16.09
C ARG A 99 -8.78 7.02 -15.52
N ALA A 100 -8.62 6.03 -14.64
CA ALA A 100 -7.38 5.72 -13.91
C ALA A 100 -6.88 6.91 -13.08
N VAL A 101 -7.82 7.65 -12.49
CA VAL A 101 -7.52 8.70 -11.50
C VAL A 101 -7.69 8.10 -10.13
N SER A 102 -6.61 8.07 -9.36
CA SER A 102 -6.59 7.56 -7.99
C SER A 102 -7.03 8.66 -7.02
N GLU A 103 -7.91 8.32 -6.08
CA GLU A 103 -8.47 9.23 -5.10
C GLU A 103 -8.44 8.58 -3.71
N ILE A 104 -8.27 9.41 -2.68
CA ILE A 104 -8.46 9.02 -1.29
C ILE A 104 -9.51 9.90 -0.63
N GLU A 105 -10.35 9.32 0.20
CA GLU A 105 -11.29 10.04 1.05
C GLU A 105 -10.98 9.67 2.50
N VAL A 106 -10.55 10.64 3.30
CA VAL A 106 -10.17 10.39 4.69
C VAL A 106 -11.43 10.46 5.56
N SER A 107 -11.67 9.40 6.34
CA SER A 107 -12.81 9.30 7.25
C SER A 107 -12.42 9.69 8.68
N SER A 108 -11.19 9.38 9.10
CA SER A 108 -10.66 9.72 10.44
C SER A 108 -9.15 9.92 10.38
N GLY A 109 -8.61 10.68 11.34
CA GLY A 109 -7.16 10.97 11.42
C GLY A 109 -6.71 11.92 10.30
N SER A 110 -5.51 11.70 9.79
CA SER A 110 -4.97 12.44 8.64
C SER A 110 -4.04 11.55 7.81
N VAL A 111 -3.93 11.88 6.53
CA VAL A 111 -3.00 11.23 5.59
C VAL A 111 -2.03 12.27 5.07
N THR A 112 -0.73 12.00 5.18
CA THR A 112 0.31 12.86 4.59
C THR A 112 0.74 12.29 3.25
N ILE A 113 0.70 13.13 2.21
CA ILE A 113 1.03 12.79 0.85
C ILE A 113 2.37 13.41 0.50
N LEU A 114 3.29 12.55 0.10
CA LEU A 114 4.62 12.89 -0.38
C LEU A 114 4.69 12.54 -1.86
N THR A 115 5.05 13.51 -2.70
CA THR A 115 5.33 13.24 -4.12
C THR A 115 6.79 13.53 -4.39
N SER A 116 7.44 12.70 -5.19
CA SER A 116 8.85 12.90 -5.59
C SER A 116 9.14 14.28 -6.20
N SER A 117 8.13 14.95 -6.75
CA SER A 117 8.24 16.27 -7.38
C SER A 117 7.85 17.46 -6.50
N ALA A 118 7.31 17.25 -5.30
CA ALA A 118 6.87 18.35 -4.43
C ALA A 118 7.88 18.61 -3.31
N ALA A 119 8.18 19.89 -3.09
CA ALA A 119 9.04 20.33 -2.00
C ALA A 119 8.34 20.30 -0.63
N ILE A 120 6.99 20.23 -0.60
CA ILE A 120 6.19 20.33 0.62
C ILE A 120 5.19 19.16 0.67
N PRO A 121 5.14 18.38 1.76
CA PRO A 121 4.12 17.37 1.98
C PRO A 121 2.72 17.98 2.00
N THR A 122 1.74 17.29 1.42
CA THR A 122 0.33 17.69 1.50
C THR A 122 -0.37 16.86 2.56
N THR A 123 -1.03 17.50 3.53
CA THR A 123 -1.84 16.79 4.53
C THR A 123 -3.31 16.82 4.12
N VAL A 124 -3.90 15.63 4.01
CA VAL A 124 -5.34 15.45 3.75
C VAL A 124 -6.04 15.17 5.07
N LEU A 125 -7.03 16.01 5.36
CA LEU A 125 -7.89 15.90 6.53
C LEU A 125 -9.22 15.23 6.16
N PRO A 126 -10.01 14.77 7.15
CA PRO A 126 -11.28 14.14 6.88
C PRO A 126 -12.26 15.06 6.15
N GLY A 127 -13.05 14.49 5.24
CA GLY A 127 -14.06 15.22 4.49
C GLY A 127 -14.08 14.86 3.00
N ALA A 128 -13.68 15.81 2.15
CA ALA A 128 -13.79 15.64 0.70
C ALA A 128 -12.73 14.69 0.11
N PRO A 129 -13.05 14.02 -1.02
CA PRO A 129 -12.08 13.21 -1.74
C PRO A 129 -10.91 14.07 -2.23
N TYR A 130 -9.70 13.54 -2.08
CA TYR A 130 -8.46 14.11 -2.57
C TYR A 130 -7.93 13.29 -3.74
N THR A 131 -7.73 13.94 -4.88
CA THR A 131 -7.13 13.33 -6.07
C THR A 131 -5.63 13.19 -5.91
N LEU A 132 -5.13 11.95 -5.97
CA LEU A 132 -3.69 11.70 -5.94
C LEU A 132 -3.05 12.22 -7.24
N PRO A 133 -1.93 12.94 -7.15
CA PRO A 133 -1.20 13.39 -8.32
C PRO A 133 -0.74 12.19 -9.14
N ARG A 134 -1.02 12.26 -10.45
CA ARG A 134 -0.75 11.17 -11.39
C ARG A 134 0.76 11.00 -11.56
N ALA A 135 1.25 9.77 -11.44
CA ALA A 135 2.59 9.42 -11.91
C ALA A 135 2.64 9.69 -13.43
N ARG A 136 3.50 10.62 -13.85
CA ARG A 136 3.75 10.92 -15.27
C ARG A 136 4.62 9.85 -15.91
#